data_AF-A0A6P0DVQ0-F1
#
_entry.id   AF-A0A6P0DVQ0-F1
#
_cell.length_a   1.000
_cell.length_b   1.000
_cell.length_c   1.000
_cell.angle_alpha   90.00
_cell.angle_beta   90.00
_cell.angle_gamma   90.00
#
_symmetry.space_group_name_H-M   'P 1'
#
loop_
_entity.id
_entity.type
_entity.pdbx_description
1 polymer ?
#
loop_
_entity_poly.entity_id
_entity_poly.type
_entity_poly.pdbx_seq_one_letter_code
_entity_poly.pdbx_strand_id
1 'polypeptide(L)'
;ETGIAFDNLADRASGLVNPTVRLGVTGLSRSGKTVFISSLVHNLLHGGRLPLFEPVQSGRVSAVRLEPQPDDAVPRFQYEDHIRALVKDRIWPDSTRAISELRITLDYQSASGWNRLFSPGRLSIDIVDYPGEWLLDLPLLGKDYRTFSEETIA
;
A
#
# COMPACT_ATOMS: atom_id res chain seq x y z
N GLU A 1 13.58 -9.32 -21.74
CA GLU A 1 13.43 -10.43 -20.77
C GLU A 1 14.52 -10.48 -19.70
N THR A 2 15.79 -10.25 -20.05
CA THR A 2 16.90 -10.22 -19.07
C THR A 2 16.77 -9.12 -18.00
N GLY A 3 16.30 -7.91 -18.34
CA GLY A 3 16.14 -6.81 -17.36
C GLY A 3 15.19 -7.14 -16.20
N ILE A 4 14.02 -7.72 -16.53
CA ILE A 4 12.98 -8.07 -15.55
C ILE A 4 13.46 -9.14 -14.57
N ALA A 5 14.31 -10.07 -15.01
CA ALA A 5 14.88 -11.11 -14.15
C ALA A 5 15.92 -10.55 -13.16
N PHE A 6 16.69 -9.54 -13.57
CA PHE A 6 17.65 -8.86 -12.70
C PHE A 6 16.95 -7.96 -11.67
N ASP A 7 15.90 -7.23 -12.06
CA ASP A 7 15.11 -6.40 -11.13
C ASP A 7 14.44 -7.24 -10.04
N ASN A 8 13.83 -8.37 -10.40
CA ASN A 8 13.25 -9.30 -9.44
C ASN A 8 14.28 -9.94 -8.50
N LEU A 9 15.53 -10.10 -8.95
CA LEU A 9 16.61 -10.64 -8.12
C LEU A 9 17.17 -9.59 -7.15
N ALA A 10 17.28 -8.34 -7.61
CA ALA A 10 17.67 -7.20 -6.79
C ALA A 10 16.61 -6.88 -5.72
N ASP A 11 15.32 -6.95 -6.06
CA ASP A 11 14.21 -6.83 -5.10
C ASP A 11 14.22 -7.96 -4.07
N ARG A 12 14.57 -9.18 -4.47
CA ARG A 12 14.73 -10.30 -3.52
C ARG A 12 15.95 -10.15 -2.61
N ALA A 13 17.05 -9.61 -3.12
CA ALA A 13 18.26 -9.36 -2.33
C ALA A 13 18.08 -8.17 -1.37
N SER A 14 17.35 -7.12 -1.77
CA SER A 14 17.02 -5.99 -0.91
C SER A 14 16.05 -6.40 0.21
N GLY A 15 15.10 -7.30 -0.07
CA GLY A 15 14.17 -7.88 0.92
C GLY A 15 14.83 -8.66 2.05
N LEU A 16 16.08 -9.12 1.88
CA LEU A 16 16.88 -9.77 2.92
C LEU A 16 17.48 -8.77 3.93
N VAL A 17 17.62 -7.50 3.55
CA VAL A 17 18.20 -6.43 4.38
C VAL A 17 17.13 -5.48 4.90
N ASN A 18 16.11 -5.17 4.09
CA ASN A 18 14.96 -4.35 4.42
C ASN A 18 13.68 -5.13 4.08
N PRO A 19 13.02 -5.80 5.04
CA PRO A 19 11.76 -6.48 4.78
C PRO A 19 10.75 -5.54 4.11
N THR A 20 10.03 -6.07 3.12
CA THR A 20 8.99 -5.34 2.39
C THR A 20 7.66 -6.07 2.53
N VAL A 21 6.61 -5.34 2.91
CA VAL A 21 5.24 -5.84 2.99
C VAL A 21 4.42 -5.15 1.91
N ARG A 22 3.75 -5.93 1.05
CA ARG A 22 2.82 -5.40 0.05
C ARG A 22 1.39 -5.51 0.57
N LEU A 23 0.74 -4.36 0.71
CA LEU A 23 -0.63 -4.22 1.19
C LEU A 23 -1.55 -3.82 0.04
N GLY A 24 -2.34 -4.76 -0.44
CA GLY A 24 -3.42 -4.47 -1.39
C GLY A 24 -4.61 -3.83 -0.66
N VAL A 25 -5.05 -2.67 -1.15
CA VAL A 25 -6.25 -1.98 -0.66
C VAL A 25 -7.29 -1.97 -1.78
N THR A 26 -8.45 -2.52 -1.49
CA THR A 26 -9.52 -2.69 -2.48
C THR A 26 -10.90 -2.55 -1.85
N GLY A 27 -11.92 -2.55 -2.70
CA GLY A 27 -13.31 -2.26 -2.37
C GLY A 27 -14.01 -1.61 -3.56
N LEU A 28 -15.34 -1.62 -3.54
CA LEU A 28 -16.16 -1.03 -4.59
C LEU A 28 -15.88 0.47 -4.77
N SER A 29 -16.29 1.00 -5.91
CA SER A 29 -16.21 2.41 -6.23
C SER A 29 -16.89 3.22 -5.12
N ARG A 30 -16.23 4.31 -4.73
CA ARG A 30 -16.65 5.19 -3.62
C ARG A 30 -16.77 4.52 -2.25
N SER A 31 -16.14 3.36 -2.02
CA SER A 31 -16.05 2.74 -0.67
C SER A 31 -15.14 3.49 0.32
N GLY A 32 -14.44 4.54 -0.12
CA GLY A 32 -13.57 5.35 0.72
C GLY A 32 -12.09 4.96 0.74
N LYS A 33 -11.63 4.08 -0.17
CA LYS A 33 -10.22 3.63 -0.27
C LYS A 33 -9.21 4.79 -0.25
N THR A 34 -9.43 5.78 -1.12
CA THR A 34 -8.55 6.95 -1.25
C THR A 34 -8.42 7.73 0.05
N VAL A 35 -9.53 7.91 0.78
CA VAL A 35 -9.56 8.60 2.08
C VAL A 35 -8.87 7.76 3.14
N PHE A 36 -9.14 6.45 3.18
CA PHE A 36 -8.50 5.50 4.08
C PHE A 36 -6.97 5.51 3.93
N ILE A 37 -6.46 5.33 2.70
CA ILE A 37 -5.03 5.31 2.43
C ILE A 37 -4.39 6.67 2.79
N SER A 38 -4.99 7.77 2.32
CA SER A 38 -4.47 9.11 2.58
C SER A 38 -4.38 9.39 4.09
N SER A 39 -5.45 9.12 4.83
CA SER A 39 -5.47 9.33 6.28
C SER A 39 -4.50 8.41 7.03
N LEU A 40 -4.39 7.13 6.64
CA LEU A 40 -3.44 6.19 7.23
C LEU A 40 -2.00 6.66 7.04
N VAL A 41 -1.62 6.96 5.79
CA VAL A 41 -0.27 7.43 5.43
C VAL A 41 0.03 8.76 6.13
N HIS A 42 -0.93 9.68 6.16
CA HIS A 42 -0.76 10.97 6.83
C HIS A 42 -0.50 10.83 8.32
N ASN A 43 -1.27 9.98 9.01
CA ASN A 43 -1.06 9.72 10.43
C ASN A 43 0.28 9.04 10.70
N LEU A 44 0.72 8.11 9.85
CA LEU A 44 2.02 7.46 10.00
C LEU A 44 3.18 8.45 9.80
N LEU A 45 3.11 9.33 8.80
CA LEU A 45 4.15 10.31 8.51
C LEU A 45 4.28 11.42 9.56
N HIS A 46 3.17 11.82 10.18
CA HIS A 46 3.14 12.97 11.10
C HIS A 46 2.99 12.59 12.57
N GLY A 47 3.14 11.30 12.92
CA GLY A 47 3.00 10.85 14.30
C GLY A 47 1.59 11.05 14.87
N GLY A 48 0.58 10.88 14.02
CA GLY A 48 -0.82 10.96 14.40
C GLY A 48 -1.20 9.91 15.46
N ARG A 49 -2.35 10.12 16.12
CA ARG A 49 -2.80 9.23 17.19
C ARG A 49 -3.29 7.91 16.59
N LEU A 50 -2.47 6.85 16.69
CA LEU A 50 -2.82 5.49 16.30
C LEU A 50 -3.00 4.60 17.55
N PRO A 51 -4.11 4.74 18.31
CA PRO A 51 -4.27 4.12 19.63
C PRO A 51 -4.30 2.59 19.60
N LEU A 52 -4.61 1.98 18.45
CA LEU A 52 -4.64 0.53 18.25
C LEU A 52 -3.32 -0.01 17.68
N PHE A 53 -2.31 0.86 17.45
CA PHE A 53 -1.04 0.47 16.86
C PHE A 53 0.08 0.53 17.91
N GLU A 54 0.25 -0.57 18.65
CA GLU A 54 1.21 -0.71 19.75
C GLU A 54 2.65 -0.29 19.38
N PRO A 55 3.19 -0.57 18.17
CA PRO A 55 4.54 -0.12 17.81
C PRO A 55 4.70 1.41 17.78
N VAL A 56 3.67 2.14 17.35
CA VAL A 56 3.69 3.61 17.37
C VAL A 56 3.42 4.13 18.79
N GLN A 57 2.51 3.52 19.52
CA GLN A 57 2.19 3.92 20.91
C GLN A 57 3.37 3.70 21.86
N SER A 58 4.11 2.62 21.69
CA SER A 58 5.29 2.27 22.51
C SER A 58 6.55 3.05 22.11
N GLY A 59 6.46 3.93 21.11
CA GLY A 59 7.59 4.72 20.61
C GLY A 59 8.66 3.89 19.89
N ARG A 60 8.33 2.67 19.45
CA ARG A 60 9.28 1.80 18.74
C ARG A 60 9.51 2.25 17.31
N VAL A 61 8.53 2.92 16.69
CA VAL A 61 8.71 3.54 15.37
C VAL A 61 9.45 4.87 15.54
N SER A 62 10.69 4.93 15.06
CA SER A 62 11.53 6.12 15.21
C SER A 62 11.36 7.12 14.06
N ALA A 63 11.05 6.65 12.85
CA ALA A 63 10.80 7.50 11.70
C ALA A 63 9.88 6.81 10.69
N VAL A 64 9.09 7.62 9.97
CA VAL A 64 8.32 7.20 8.80
C VAL A 64 8.58 8.19 7.68
N ARG A 65 8.81 7.69 6.47
CA ARG A 65 9.08 8.52 5.28
C ARG A 65 8.50 7.90 4.03
N LEU A 66 8.13 8.75 3.08
CA LEU A 66 7.80 8.32 1.72
C LEU A 66 9.11 7.99 1.00
N GLU A 67 9.12 6.86 0.30
CA GLU A 67 10.22 6.47 -0.58
C GLU A 67 9.71 6.24 -2.00
N PRO A 68 10.61 6.21 -3.02
CA PRO A 68 10.24 5.85 -4.37
C PRO A 68 9.52 4.50 -4.40
N GLN A 69 8.50 4.43 -5.24
CA GLN A 69 7.73 3.20 -5.45
C GLN A 69 8.56 2.17 -6.22
N PRO A 70 8.26 0.87 -6.11
CA PRO A 70 9.02 -0.18 -6.80
C PRO A 70 8.76 -0.24 -8.31
N ASP A 71 7.55 0.08 -8.78
CA ASP A 71 7.15 -0.13 -10.17
C ASP A 71 6.82 1.20 -10.85
N ASP A 72 7.74 1.72 -11.65
CA ASP A 72 7.55 2.95 -12.42
C ASP A 72 6.48 2.82 -13.53
N ALA A 73 6.02 1.61 -13.86
CA ALA A 73 4.92 1.41 -14.81
C ALA A 73 3.54 1.60 -14.15
N VAL A 74 3.45 1.58 -12.83
CA VAL A 74 2.21 1.82 -12.08
C VAL A 74 2.11 3.30 -11.70
N PRO A 75 0.96 3.98 -11.87
CA PRO A 75 0.82 5.36 -11.42
C PRO A 75 1.05 5.51 -9.92
N ARG A 76 1.79 6.56 -9.51
CA ARG A 76 1.95 6.91 -8.09
C ARG A 76 0.62 7.33 -7.48
N PHE A 77 0.33 6.87 -6.28
CA PHE A 77 -0.77 7.37 -5.47
C PHE A 77 -0.52 8.85 -5.12
N GLN A 78 -1.46 9.72 -5.46
CA GLN A 78 -1.34 11.18 -5.34
C GLN A 78 -1.61 11.66 -3.90
N TYR A 79 -0.85 11.13 -2.95
CA TYR A 79 -0.99 11.40 -1.51
C TYR A 79 -1.04 12.91 -1.20
N GLU A 80 -0.13 13.69 -1.78
CA GLU A 80 -0.02 15.12 -1.52
C GLU A 80 -1.29 15.88 -1.93
N ASP A 81 -1.87 15.53 -3.08
CA ASP A 81 -3.07 16.18 -3.59
C ASP A 81 -4.32 15.72 -2.83
N HIS A 82 -4.40 14.45 -2.46
CA HIS A 82 -5.51 13.93 -1.64
C HIS A 82 -5.53 14.54 -0.24
N ILE A 83 -4.37 14.74 0.39
CA ILE A 83 -4.31 15.43 1.69
C ILE A 83 -4.62 16.91 1.55
N ARG A 84 -4.19 17.57 0.48
CA ARG A 84 -4.60 18.96 0.21
C ARG A 84 -6.13 19.06 0.09
N ALA A 85 -6.74 18.18 -0.69
CA ALA A 85 -8.20 18.12 -0.84
C ALA A 85 -8.91 17.95 0.52
N LEU A 86 -8.44 17.00 1.35
CA LEU A 86 -9.06 16.70 2.64
C LEU A 86 -8.85 17.79 3.70
N VAL A 87 -7.62 18.31 3.84
CA VAL A 87 -7.24 19.20 4.95
C VAL A 87 -7.45 20.67 4.60
N LYS A 88 -7.03 21.08 3.39
CA LYS A 88 -7.06 22.49 2.96
C LYS A 88 -8.40 22.83 2.33
N ASP A 89 -8.79 22.08 1.29
CA ASP A 89 -9.95 22.40 0.48
C ASP A 89 -11.26 21.85 1.09
N ARG A 90 -11.13 20.92 2.04
CA ARG A 90 -12.23 20.25 2.76
C ARG A 90 -13.25 19.58 1.83
N ILE A 91 -12.74 19.00 0.75
CA ILE A 91 -13.50 18.23 -0.23
C ILE A 91 -13.04 16.77 -0.23
N TRP A 92 -13.93 15.87 -0.64
CA TRP A 92 -13.55 14.48 -0.87
C TRP A 92 -12.67 14.37 -2.11
N PRO A 93 -11.53 13.67 -2.04
CA PRO A 93 -10.69 13.44 -3.21
C PRO A 93 -11.42 12.57 -4.24
N ASP A 94 -11.06 12.74 -5.51
CA ASP A 94 -11.58 11.92 -6.58
C ASP A 94 -11.32 10.43 -6.33
N SER A 95 -12.31 9.61 -6.67
CA SER A 95 -12.15 8.15 -6.58
C SER A 95 -11.08 7.68 -7.57
N THR A 96 -10.20 6.81 -7.10
CA THR A 96 -9.18 6.15 -7.92
C THR A 96 -9.87 5.35 -9.02
N ARG A 97 -9.63 5.71 -10.29
CA ARG A 97 -10.18 5.00 -11.47
C ARG A 97 -9.22 3.97 -12.06
N ALA A 98 -7.96 3.98 -11.60
CA ALA A 98 -6.90 3.10 -12.06
C ALA A 98 -6.12 2.58 -10.84
N ILE A 99 -5.35 1.52 -11.06
CA ILE A 99 -4.38 1.04 -10.06
C ILE A 99 -3.36 2.15 -9.74
N SER A 100 -2.99 2.28 -8.48
CA SER A 100 -1.93 3.19 -8.06
C SER A 100 -1.17 2.67 -6.85
N GLU A 101 0.07 3.10 -6.66
CA GLU A 101 0.91 2.61 -5.56
C GLU A 101 1.67 3.72 -4.82
N LEU A 102 2.02 3.45 -3.56
CA LEU A 102 3.00 4.25 -2.81
C LEU A 102 3.83 3.37 -1.89
N ARG A 103 5.06 3.82 -1.60
CA ARG A 103 5.93 3.20 -0.61
C ARG A 103 6.11 4.12 0.59
N ILE A 104 5.90 3.56 1.78
CA ILE A 104 6.35 4.16 3.03
C ILE A 104 7.41 3.26 3.67
N THR A 105 8.40 3.86 4.29
CA THR A 105 9.47 3.16 4.99
C THR A 105 9.43 3.57 6.46
N LEU A 106 9.33 2.57 7.34
CA LEU A 106 9.33 2.71 8.78
C LEU A 106 10.68 2.25 9.33
N ASP A 107 11.36 3.14 10.05
CA ASP A 107 12.50 2.77 10.88
C ASP A 107 11.96 2.44 12.29
N TYR A 108 12.31 1.26 12.83
CA TYR A 108 11.80 0.78 14.10
C TYR A 108 12.88 0.13 14.99
N GLN A 109 12.66 0.18 16.30
CA GLN A 109 13.47 -0.50 17.31
C GLN A 109 12.91 -1.90 17.58
N SER A 110 13.77 -2.91 17.47
CA SER A 110 13.39 -4.31 17.71
C SER A 110 13.02 -4.54 19.19
N ALA A 111 11.91 -5.24 19.43
CA ALA A 111 11.33 -5.44 20.76
C ALA A 111 12.01 -6.54 21.61
N SER A 112 12.96 -7.31 21.07
CA SER A 112 13.56 -8.41 21.82
C SER A 112 14.63 -7.92 22.80
N GLY A 113 14.48 -8.24 24.09
CA GLY A 113 15.44 -7.91 25.16
C GLY A 113 16.85 -8.52 25.02
N TRP A 114 17.13 -9.19 23.90
CA TRP A 114 18.43 -9.74 23.52
C TRP A 114 19.17 -8.90 22.46
N ASN A 115 18.55 -7.83 21.93
CA ASN A 115 18.97 -7.14 20.70
C ASN A 115 19.77 -5.84 20.87
N ARG A 116 20.49 -5.61 21.98
CA ARG A 116 21.45 -4.48 22.03
C ARG A 116 22.55 -4.56 20.95
N LEU A 117 22.66 -5.69 20.25
CA LEU A 117 23.60 -5.92 19.15
C LEU A 117 23.00 -5.77 17.73
N PHE A 118 21.67 -5.68 17.56
CA PHE A 118 21.06 -5.60 16.22
C PHE A 118 20.65 -4.15 15.89
N SER A 119 21.05 -3.71 14.69
CA SER A 119 20.79 -2.39 14.12
C SER A 119 19.29 -2.03 14.12
N PRO A 120 18.92 -0.74 14.10
CA PRO A 120 17.56 -0.31 13.79
C PRO A 120 17.00 -1.07 12.59
N GLY A 121 15.81 -1.64 12.73
CA GLY A 121 15.15 -2.35 11.65
C GLY A 121 14.48 -1.35 10.71
N ARG A 122 14.45 -1.67 9.42
CA ARG A 122 13.71 -0.91 8.41
C ARG A 122 12.65 -1.81 7.79
N LEU A 123 11.42 -1.34 7.73
CA LEU A 123 10.31 -2.03 7.09
C LEU A 123 9.73 -1.13 5.99
N SER A 124 9.77 -1.60 4.76
CA SER A 124 9.08 -0.95 3.64
C SER A 124 7.66 -1.50 3.53
N ILE A 125 6.68 -0.64 3.32
CA ILE A 125 5.29 -1.01 3.06
C ILE A 125 4.88 -0.41 1.72
N ASP A 126 4.58 -1.29 0.78
CA ASP A 126 4.04 -0.95 -0.55
C ASP A 126 2.53 -1.03 -0.49
N ILE A 127 1.85 0.10 -0.56
CA ILE A 127 0.39 0.16 -0.56
C ILE A 127 -0.07 0.27 -2.01
N VAL A 128 -0.87 -0.70 -2.46
CA VAL A 128 -1.41 -0.76 -3.82
C VAL A 128 -2.93 -0.58 -3.75
N ASP A 129 -3.43 0.52 -4.31
CA ASP A 129 -4.86 0.81 -4.45
C ASP A 129 -5.36 0.32 -5.81
N TYR A 130 -6.37 -0.55 -5.82
CA TYR A 130 -6.96 -1.04 -7.06
C TYR A 130 -8.49 -1.19 -6.96
N PRO A 131 -9.23 -1.08 -8.09
CA PRO A 131 -10.69 -1.23 -8.11
C PRO A 131 -11.12 -2.63 -7.68
N GLY A 132 -12.04 -2.73 -6.71
CA GLY A 132 -12.55 -4.02 -6.23
C GLY A 132 -13.46 -4.73 -7.24
N GLU A 133 -14.00 -4.00 -8.19
CA GLU A 133 -14.80 -4.52 -9.30
C GLU A 133 -14.02 -5.52 -10.14
N TRP A 134 -12.68 -5.40 -10.22
CA TRP A 134 -11.83 -6.37 -10.93
C TRP A 134 -11.87 -7.76 -10.29
N LEU A 135 -12.18 -7.85 -9.00
CA LEU A 135 -12.33 -9.14 -8.31
C LEU A 135 -13.65 -9.83 -8.69
N LEU A 136 -14.64 -9.09 -9.23
CA LEU A 136 -15.91 -9.66 -9.68
C LEU A 136 -15.74 -10.47 -10.96
N ASP A 137 -14.68 -10.23 -11.72
CA ASP A 137 -14.34 -10.97 -12.94
C ASP A 137 -13.57 -12.27 -12.66
N LEU A 138 -13.13 -12.52 -11.41
CA LEU A 138 -12.40 -13.75 -11.05
C LEU A 138 -13.14 -15.06 -11.42
N PRO A 139 -14.47 -15.19 -11.23
CA PRO A 139 -15.20 -16.39 -11.64
C PRO A 139 -15.13 -16.66 -13.15
N LEU A 140 -14.83 -15.65 -13.99
CA LEU A 140 -14.71 -15.81 -15.44
C LEU A 140 -13.51 -16.68 -15.83
N LEU A 141 -12.49 -16.79 -14.97
CA LEU A 141 -11.32 -17.66 -15.23
C LEU A 141 -11.71 -19.13 -15.44
N GLY A 142 -12.84 -19.56 -14.87
CA GLY A 142 -13.36 -20.92 -14.99
C GLY A 142 -14.49 -21.08 -16.00
N LYS A 143 -14.84 -20.05 -16.79
CA LYS A 143 -16.01 -20.06 -17.67
C LYS A 143 -15.60 -19.73 -19.10
N ASP A 144 -16.22 -20.41 -20.06
CA ASP A 144 -16.19 -19.94 -21.44
C ASP A 144 -17.25 -18.84 -21.66
N TYR A 145 -17.16 -18.18 -22.82
CA TYR A 145 -18.08 -17.10 -23.19
C TYR A 145 -19.55 -17.56 -23.19
N ARG A 146 -19.83 -18.81 -23.58
CA ARG A 146 -21.19 -19.34 -23.65
C ARG A 146 -21.78 -19.47 -22.24
N THR A 147 -21.06 -20.14 -21.33
CA THR A 147 -21.50 -20.32 -19.94
C THR A 147 -21.73 -18.98 -19.25
N PHE A 148 -20.82 -18.02 -19.40
CA PHE A 148 -21.00 -16.68 -18.84
C PHE A 148 -22.24 -15.96 -19.41
N SER A 149 -22.47 -16.06 -20.73
CA SER A 149 -23.62 -15.42 -21.38
C SER A 149 -24.95 -16.00 -20.90
N GLU A 150 -25.04 -17.32 -20.74
CA GLU A 150 -26.24 -18.01 -20.26
C GLU A 150 -26.58 -17.62 -18.82
N GLU A 151 -25.59 -17.58 -17.92
CA GLU A 151 -25.79 -17.20 -16.52
C GLU A 151 -26.13 -15.71 -16.31
N THR A 152 -25.65 -14.82 -17.19
CA THR A 152 -25.90 -13.36 -17.07
C THR A 152 -27.32 -12.99 -17.49
N ILE A 153 -27.95 -13.79 -18.36
CA ILE A 153 -29.31 -13.54 -18.88
C ILE A 153 -30.38 -14.22 -17.99
N ALA A 154 -30.01 -15.24 -17.23
CA ALA A 154 -30.90 -16.00 -16.34
C ALA A 154 -31.30 -15.21 -15.07
#